data_AF-A0A8J3VAK3-F1
#
_entry.id   AF-A0A8J3VAK3-F1
#
_cell.length_a   1.000
_cell.length_b   1.000
_cell.length_c   1.000
_cell.angle_alpha   90.00
_cell.angle_beta   90.00
_cell.angle_gamma   90.00
#
_symmetry.space_group_name_H-M   'P 1'
#
loop_
_entity.id
_entity.type
_entity.pdbx_description
1 polymer ?
#
loop_
_entity_poly.entity_id
_entity_poly.type
_entity_poly.pdbx_seq_one_letter_code
_entity_poly.pdbx_strand_id
1 'polypeptide(L)'
;MFLTCLALVSGLSLSADTVRIGWSVNGRAEQSVAEESTVELTYCAGWDPQARKCVGAMSVERARKRDSAGDPYAVLLTAGAQPRALLQIDWGRHYLGLFLFDEHGRRDRAYDYRELEPGLLHLRQYEQWRYASADESEFPERGWHFTLTAQPDTDRANVELDHDGLFQTTHAIPERHRTLRRAPFGDWTAYADGPMLGFKRSAGDVTLVPARHKEDQGHREAVTPLWKAPSGLRPRNLNALFTPGSRFSDTELGVAIVTEPEPAGMLRLPTGAVIAADPGTLYSSDEPFTVMVPAGNYPVLIAGMRWESEAWNETTAAMVRIHDKPTASWELAVRPGQDIRLLGDGEFYGFGVDSGMGAFLDASGRDVLAAAYEQRQQGDDAWDHDTALEAADPATGTNLIAYSSGRGDGSYPVWIGRTADGEVTCLVADMLILHDMKPLPPTAPDTAVFRTSTPTGGSVRPEPKPADPESTAEFLAGVAADLEAMKEQFGRR
;
A
#
# COMPACT_ATOMS: atom_id res chain seq x y z
N MET A 1 -1.53 -70.27 40.26
CA MET A 1 -2.83 -69.86 40.84
C MET A 1 -3.88 -69.94 39.73
N PHE A 2 -5.11 -70.32 40.03
CA PHE A 2 -6.07 -70.91 39.07
C PHE A 2 -6.89 -69.91 38.21
N LEU A 3 -7.60 -70.49 37.21
CA LEU A 3 -8.72 -69.96 36.38
C LEU A 3 -8.31 -69.02 35.22
N THR A 4 -8.45 -69.31 33.91
CA THR A 4 -9.35 -70.16 33.07
C THR A 4 -10.52 -69.39 32.41
N CYS A 5 -10.46 -69.22 31.08
CA CYS A 5 -11.52 -69.37 30.05
C CYS A 5 -10.88 -69.12 28.66
N LEU A 6 -10.84 -70.10 27.73
CA LEU A 6 -11.82 -70.34 26.63
C LEU A 6 -12.10 -69.10 25.76
N ALA A 7 -12.12 -69.10 24.42
CA ALA A 7 -12.08 -70.14 23.35
C ALA A 7 -11.85 -69.41 21.97
N LEU A 8 -11.53 -69.98 20.78
CA LEU A 8 -11.22 -71.33 20.25
C LEU A 8 -10.33 -71.15 18.94
N VAL A 9 -9.52 -72.11 18.47
CA VAL A 9 -9.66 -72.92 17.20
C VAL A 9 -10.13 -72.14 15.95
N SER A 10 -9.55 -72.20 14.73
CA SER A 10 -8.38 -72.86 14.07
C SER A 10 -8.23 -72.22 12.66
N GLY A 11 -7.17 -72.36 11.85
CA GLY A 11 -6.00 -73.25 11.84
C GLY A 11 -5.11 -72.95 10.63
N LEU A 12 -3.98 -73.68 10.47
CA LEU A 12 -2.99 -73.44 9.41
C LEU A 12 -3.37 -74.09 8.06
N SER A 13 -2.94 -73.49 6.95
CA SER A 13 -1.89 -74.07 6.07
C SER A 13 -1.61 -73.19 4.84
N LEU A 14 -0.35 -73.20 4.37
CA LEU A 14 0.08 -72.64 3.08
C LEU A 14 -0.45 -73.50 1.91
N SER A 15 -0.63 -72.89 0.73
CA SER A 15 -0.06 -73.37 -0.56
C SER A 15 -0.45 -72.51 -1.78
N ALA A 16 0.53 -72.28 -2.66
CA ALA A 16 0.42 -72.01 -4.11
C ALA A 16 -0.28 -70.75 -4.65
N ASP A 17 0.55 -69.83 -5.12
CA ASP A 17 0.47 -69.08 -6.38
C ASP A 17 -0.87 -69.00 -7.15
N THR A 18 -1.35 -67.78 -7.35
CA THR A 18 -1.97 -67.39 -8.62
C THR A 18 -1.58 -65.95 -8.96
N VAL A 19 -0.55 -65.81 -9.80
CA VAL A 19 -0.17 -64.53 -10.41
C VAL A 19 -1.30 -64.07 -11.34
N ARG A 20 -2.02 -63.01 -10.97
CA ARG A 20 -2.90 -62.26 -11.88
C ARG A 20 -2.19 -61.00 -12.36
N ILE A 21 -1.51 -61.10 -13.51
CA ILE A 21 -1.07 -59.91 -14.26
C ILE A 21 -2.31 -59.32 -14.94
N GLY A 22 -2.98 -58.41 -14.24
CA GLY A 22 -4.00 -57.55 -14.85
C GLY A 22 -3.32 -56.44 -15.64
N TRP A 23 -3.37 -56.53 -16.98
CA TRP A 23 -2.96 -55.42 -17.85
C TRP A 23 -4.00 -54.29 -17.75
N SER A 24 -3.80 -53.36 -16.81
CA SER A 24 -4.55 -52.11 -16.80
C SER A 24 -4.00 -51.19 -17.91
N VAL A 25 -4.79 -51.02 -18.97
CA VAL A 25 -4.50 -50.04 -20.03
C VAL A 25 -4.78 -48.60 -19.57
N ASN A 26 -5.51 -48.42 -18.46
CA ASN A 26 -5.85 -47.10 -17.90
C ASN A 26 -4.76 -46.49 -17.02
N GLY A 27 -3.83 -47.29 -16.47
CA GLY A 27 -2.81 -46.79 -15.53
C GLY A 27 -1.92 -45.69 -16.10
N ARG A 28 -1.66 -45.67 -17.42
CA ARG A 28 -0.88 -44.60 -18.07
C ARG A 28 -1.63 -43.28 -18.18
N ALA A 29 -2.95 -43.30 -18.36
CA ALA A 29 -3.73 -42.06 -18.52
C ALA A 29 -3.92 -41.36 -17.17
N GLU A 30 -4.20 -42.12 -16.11
CA GLU A 30 -4.29 -41.56 -14.75
C GLU A 30 -2.92 -41.07 -14.24
N GLN A 31 -1.82 -41.78 -14.56
CA GLN A 31 -0.47 -41.30 -14.24
C GLN A 31 -0.06 -40.07 -15.07
N SER A 32 -0.39 -40.00 -16.37
CA SER A 32 -0.03 -38.84 -17.19
C SER A 32 -0.80 -37.58 -16.77
N VAL A 33 -2.10 -37.70 -16.45
CA VAL A 33 -2.90 -36.57 -15.95
C VAL A 33 -2.44 -36.12 -14.55
N ALA A 34 -1.99 -37.05 -13.70
CA ALA A 34 -1.42 -36.72 -12.39
C ALA A 34 -0.05 -36.00 -12.50
N GLU A 35 0.82 -36.43 -13.41
CA GLU A 35 2.09 -35.73 -13.70
C GLU A 35 1.85 -34.35 -14.36
N GLU A 36 0.82 -34.22 -15.21
CA GLU A 36 0.43 -32.94 -15.85
C GLU A 36 -0.20 -31.91 -14.89
N SER A 37 -0.57 -32.30 -13.65
CA SER A 37 -1.32 -31.45 -12.70
C SER A 37 -0.62 -31.26 -11.35
N THR A 38 0.64 -31.69 -11.23
CA THR A 38 1.44 -31.55 -10.00
C THR A 38 2.21 -30.24 -10.01
N VAL A 39 2.07 -29.44 -8.94
CA VAL A 39 2.81 -28.20 -8.72
C VAL A 39 3.70 -28.36 -7.51
N GLU A 40 5.00 -28.16 -7.69
CA GLU A 40 5.94 -28.12 -6.57
C GLU A 40 5.82 -26.77 -5.85
N LEU A 41 5.74 -26.80 -4.51
CA LEU A 41 5.72 -25.61 -3.66
C LEU A 41 7.04 -25.50 -2.88
N THR A 42 7.63 -24.31 -2.86
CA THR A 42 8.86 -24.00 -2.12
C THR A 42 8.62 -22.78 -1.22
N TYR A 43 8.86 -22.93 0.09
CA TYR A 43 8.86 -21.81 1.02
C TYR A 43 10.24 -21.14 1.05
N CYS A 44 10.29 -19.81 1.06
CA CYS A 44 11.55 -19.06 1.02
C CYS A 44 11.45 -17.70 1.70
N ALA A 45 12.60 -17.08 1.97
CA ALA A 45 12.65 -15.71 2.50
C ALA A 45 12.25 -14.67 1.43
N GLY A 46 12.47 -14.99 0.14
CA GLY A 46 12.10 -14.14 -0.98
C GLY A 46 12.54 -14.70 -2.33
N TRP A 47 12.43 -13.87 -3.36
CA TRP A 47 12.75 -14.17 -4.75
C TRP A 47 13.84 -13.23 -5.26
N ASP A 48 14.84 -13.77 -5.94
CA ASP A 48 15.81 -13.00 -6.71
C ASP A 48 15.35 -12.94 -8.18
N PRO A 49 14.94 -11.77 -8.70
CA PRO A 49 14.48 -11.63 -10.08
C PRO A 49 15.60 -11.74 -11.12
N GLN A 50 16.85 -11.43 -10.75
CA GLN A 50 17.99 -11.57 -11.67
C GLN A 50 18.42 -13.03 -11.79
N ALA A 51 18.53 -13.75 -10.66
CA ALA A 51 18.87 -15.17 -10.66
C ALA A 51 17.67 -16.10 -10.98
N ARG A 52 16.45 -15.54 -10.98
CA ARG A 52 15.15 -16.23 -11.11
C ARG A 52 15.01 -17.43 -10.16
N LYS A 53 15.29 -17.20 -8.88
CA LYS A 53 15.35 -18.26 -7.83
C LYS A 53 14.82 -17.81 -6.48
N CYS A 54 14.30 -18.78 -5.72
CA CYS A 54 14.10 -18.62 -4.28
C CYS A 54 15.43 -18.36 -3.56
N VAL A 55 15.42 -17.41 -2.61
CA VAL A 55 16.53 -17.12 -1.71
C VAL A 55 16.11 -17.46 -0.28
N GLY A 56 17.01 -18.09 0.49
CA GLY A 56 16.71 -18.51 1.87
C GLY A 56 15.55 -19.51 1.95
N ALA A 57 15.59 -20.56 1.13
CA ALA A 57 14.57 -21.60 1.09
C ALA A 57 14.48 -22.36 2.44
N MET A 58 13.26 -22.67 2.91
CA MET A 58 13.00 -23.13 4.28
C MET A 58 12.02 -24.30 4.39
N SER A 59 12.09 -25.03 5.49
CA SER A 59 11.13 -26.09 5.86
C SER A 59 9.70 -25.57 6.05
N VAL A 60 8.74 -26.46 5.85
CA VAL A 60 7.29 -26.20 6.03
C VAL A 60 7.00 -25.77 7.47
N GLU A 61 7.70 -26.35 8.45
CA GLU A 61 7.60 -26.03 9.86
C GLU A 61 8.10 -24.60 10.16
N ARG A 62 9.21 -24.17 9.54
CA ARG A 62 9.72 -22.80 9.70
C ARG A 62 8.79 -21.77 9.06
N ALA A 63 8.25 -22.07 7.87
CA ALA A 63 7.28 -21.23 7.20
C ALA A 63 5.96 -21.11 8.00
N ARG A 64 5.42 -22.24 8.50
CA ARG A 64 4.23 -22.24 9.36
C ARG A 64 4.43 -21.45 10.65
N LYS A 65 5.64 -21.49 11.23
CA LYS A 65 5.99 -20.68 12.40
C LYS A 65 5.98 -19.18 12.08
N ARG A 66 6.52 -18.76 10.93
CA ARG A 66 6.46 -17.35 10.46
C ARG A 66 5.02 -16.89 10.25
N ASP A 67 4.24 -17.68 9.52
CA ASP A 67 2.82 -17.43 9.26
C ASP A 67 2.03 -17.20 10.56
N SER A 68 2.26 -18.05 11.57
CA SER A 68 1.62 -17.95 12.89
C SER A 68 2.11 -16.76 13.73
N ALA A 69 3.33 -16.27 13.47
CA ALA A 69 3.91 -15.11 14.14
C ALA A 69 3.59 -13.77 13.44
N GLY A 70 3.11 -13.83 12.19
CA GLY A 70 2.97 -12.66 11.31
C GLY A 70 4.29 -12.22 10.66
N ASP A 71 5.35 -13.01 10.75
CA ASP A 71 6.65 -12.70 10.12
C ASP A 71 6.57 -12.87 8.59
N PRO A 72 7.27 -12.03 7.80
CA PRO A 72 7.23 -12.11 6.34
C PRO A 72 7.88 -13.40 5.80
N TYR A 73 7.24 -14.01 4.79
CA TYR A 73 7.78 -15.14 4.02
C TYR A 73 7.18 -15.20 2.62
N ALA A 74 7.79 -15.99 1.73
CA ALA A 74 7.31 -16.18 0.37
C ALA A 74 7.06 -17.67 0.06
N VAL A 75 6.19 -17.91 -0.92
CA VAL A 75 5.86 -19.23 -1.46
C VAL A 75 6.02 -19.17 -2.98
N LEU A 76 6.93 -19.95 -3.54
CA LEU A 76 7.04 -20.14 -4.99
C LEU A 76 6.29 -21.41 -5.38
N LEU A 77 5.45 -21.30 -6.42
CA LEU A 77 4.77 -22.41 -7.08
C LEU A 77 5.41 -22.66 -8.44
N THR A 78 5.87 -23.88 -8.69
CA THR A 78 6.60 -24.29 -9.90
C THR A 78 5.96 -25.49 -10.58
N ALA A 79 5.87 -25.45 -11.92
CA ALA A 79 5.52 -26.60 -12.76
C ALA A 79 6.79 -27.11 -13.43
N GLY A 80 7.32 -28.24 -12.94
CA GLY A 80 8.69 -28.65 -13.25
C GLY A 80 9.69 -27.55 -12.85
N ALA A 81 10.54 -27.12 -13.79
CA ALA A 81 11.51 -26.05 -13.55
C ALA A 81 10.96 -24.61 -13.78
N GLN A 82 9.71 -24.45 -14.25
CA GLN A 82 9.15 -23.13 -14.54
C GLN A 82 8.44 -22.53 -13.31
N PRO A 83 8.76 -21.30 -12.89
CA PRO A 83 7.92 -20.57 -11.92
C PRO A 83 6.56 -20.27 -12.55
N ARG A 84 5.49 -20.35 -11.76
CA ARG A 84 4.10 -20.12 -12.20
C ARG A 84 3.42 -19.05 -11.37
N ALA A 85 3.64 -19.08 -10.05
CA ALA A 85 3.26 -18.01 -9.14
C ALA A 85 4.27 -17.81 -8.01
N LEU A 86 4.35 -16.59 -7.49
CA LEU A 86 5.07 -16.23 -6.28
C LEU A 86 4.12 -15.47 -5.35
N LEU A 87 3.88 -16.02 -4.17
CA LEU A 87 3.15 -15.37 -3.09
C LEU A 87 4.15 -14.72 -2.13
N GLN A 88 3.89 -13.49 -1.72
CA GLN A 88 4.64 -12.74 -0.71
C GLN A 88 3.68 -12.39 0.43
N ILE A 89 3.94 -12.91 1.63
CA ILE A 89 2.97 -12.91 2.74
C ILE A 89 3.58 -12.21 3.95
N ASP A 90 2.91 -11.18 4.45
CA ASP A 90 3.28 -10.46 5.67
C ASP A 90 1.99 -10.11 6.43
N TRP A 91 1.50 -11.08 7.22
CA TRP A 91 0.28 -10.89 8.01
C TRP A 91 0.46 -9.88 9.15
N GLY A 92 1.68 -9.65 9.64
CA GLY A 92 2.00 -8.57 10.57
C GLY A 92 1.78 -7.18 9.96
N ARG A 93 1.73 -7.08 8.63
CA ARG A 93 1.39 -5.87 7.86
C ARG A 93 0.10 -6.00 7.03
N HIS A 94 -0.74 -6.99 7.31
CA HIS A 94 -2.01 -7.22 6.60
C HIS A 94 -1.85 -7.40 5.09
N TYR A 95 -0.75 -7.99 4.61
CA TYR A 95 -0.40 -8.01 3.18
C TYR A 95 -0.30 -9.43 2.59
N LEU A 96 -0.90 -9.58 1.41
CA LEU A 96 -0.66 -10.68 0.47
C LEU A 96 -0.36 -10.09 -0.91
N GLY A 97 0.89 -10.25 -1.37
CA GLY A 97 1.27 -10.07 -2.76
C GLY A 97 1.15 -11.39 -3.51
N LEU A 98 0.58 -11.37 -4.72
CA LEU A 98 0.63 -12.49 -5.67
C LEU A 98 1.22 -12.00 -6.99
N PHE A 99 2.26 -12.65 -7.48
CA PHE A 99 2.79 -12.46 -8.82
C PHE A 99 2.58 -13.73 -9.65
N LEU A 100 2.17 -13.58 -10.90
CA LEU A 100 2.20 -14.65 -11.90
C LEU A 100 3.36 -14.45 -12.87
N PHE A 101 3.79 -15.53 -13.53
CA PHE A 101 4.92 -15.51 -14.44
C PHE A 101 4.52 -15.85 -15.88
N ASP A 102 5.20 -15.21 -16.84
CA ASP A 102 5.15 -15.57 -18.25
C ASP A 102 5.96 -16.85 -18.56
N GLU A 103 5.92 -17.30 -19.82
CA GLU A 103 6.66 -18.48 -20.29
C GLU A 103 8.20 -18.35 -20.21
N HIS A 104 8.71 -17.12 -20.04
CA HIS A 104 10.13 -16.83 -19.83
C HIS A 104 10.52 -16.73 -18.36
N GLY A 105 9.56 -16.80 -17.43
CA GLY A 105 9.80 -16.66 -15.98
C GLY A 105 10.04 -15.21 -15.54
N ARG A 106 9.46 -14.22 -16.25
CA ARG A 106 9.30 -12.84 -15.79
C ARG A 106 7.92 -12.67 -15.17
N ARG A 107 7.78 -11.83 -14.16
CA ARG A 107 6.47 -11.50 -13.59
C ARG A 107 5.65 -10.69 -14.59
N ASP A 108 4.48 -11.19 -14.96
CA ASP A 108 3.60 -10.59 -15.98
C ASP A 108 2.35 -9.95 -15.38
N ARG A 109 1.96 -10.36 -14.16
CA ARG A 109 0.84 -9.83 -13.39
C ARG A 109 1.22 -9.73 -11.92
N ALA A 110 0.72 -8.70 -11.26
CA ALA A 110 0.81 -8.52 -9.81
C ALA A 110 -0.57 -8.23 -9.21
N TYR A 111 -0.82 -8.73 -8.01
CA TYR A 111 -1.99 -8.44 -7.20
C TYR A 111 -1.53 -8.04 -5.81
N ASP A 112 -1.95 -6.86 -5.37
CA ASP A 112 -1.73 -6.33 -4.02
C ASP A 112 -3.03 -6.47 -3.22
N TYR A 113 -3.06 -7.42 -2.28
CA TYR A 113 -4.19 -7.66 -1.39
C TYR A 113 -3.91 -7.19 0.06
N ARG A 114 -4.89 -6.52 0.66
CA ARG A 114 -4.84 -5.97 2.03
C ARG A 114 -5.93 -6.55 2.92
N GLU A 115 -5.55 -7.09 4.09
CA GLU A 115 -6.49 -7.57 5.10
C GLU A 115 -7.09 -6.38 5.87
N LEU A 116 -8.22 -5.86 5.38
CA LEU A 116 -8.89 -4.71 5.98
C LEU A 116 -9.79 -5.12 7.15
N GLU A 117 -10.44 -6.27 7.03
CA GLU A 117 -11.27 -6.91 8.05
C GLU A 117 -10.73 -8.33 8.35
N PRO A 118 -10.91 -8.89 9.55
CA PRO A 118 -10.36 -10.20 9.91
C PRO A 118 -10.78 -11.32 8.94
N GLY A 119 -9.79 -11.91 8.26
CA GLY A 119 -10.01 -12.97 7.27
C GLY A 119 -10.50 -12.52 5.90
N LEU A 120 -10.64 -11.21 5.65
CA LEU A 120 -11.10 -10.64 4.38
C LEU A 120 -10.02 -9.75 3.76
N LEU A 121 -9.53 -10.20 2.62
CA LEU A 121 -8.53 -9.52 1.81
C LEU A 121 -9.24 -8.68 0.75
N HIS A 122 -8.83 -7.43 0.59
CA HIS A 122 -9.29 -6.52 -0.47
C HIS A 122 -8.20 -6.31 -1.50
N LEU A 123 -8.53 -6.37 -2.79
CA LEU A 123 -7.62 -5.97 -3.85
C LEU A 123 -7.44 -4.45 -3.76
N ARG A 124 -6.21 -4.00 -3.45
CA ARG A 124 -5.79 -2.59 -3.55
C ARG A 124 -5.43 -2.28 -5.00
N GLN A 125 -4.56 -3.09 -5.58
CA GLN A 125 -3.99 -2.84 -6.91
C GLN A 125 -3.81 -4.15 -7.67
N TYR A 126 -4.11 -4.12 -8.97
CA TYR A 126 -3.72 -5.15 -9.93
C TYR A 126 -2.90 -4.49 -11.03
N GLU A 127 -1.80 -5.11 -11.41
CA GLU A 127 -0.92 -4.66 -12.49
C GLU A 127 -0.70 -5.78 -13.50
N GLN A 128 -0.55 -5.42 -14.77
CA GLN A 128 -0.22 -6.36 -15.83
C GLN A 128 0.76 -5.73 -16.83
N TRP A 129 1.84 -6.45 -17.11
CA TRP A 129 2.83 -6.10 -18.12
C TRP A 129 2.70 -7.06 -19.31
N ARG A 130 2.74 -6.51 -20.54
CA ARG A 130 2.89 -7.33 -21.75
C ARG A 130 4.24 -7.00 -22.39
N TYR A 131 5.12 -7.99 -22.40
CA TYR A 131 6.46 -7.87 -22.94
C TYR A 131 6.46 -8.02 -24.46
N ALA A 132 7.13 -7.12 -25.17
CA ALA A 132 7.23 -7.07 -26.63
C ALA A 132 8.15 -8.16 -27.21
N SER A 133 9.06 -8.72 -26.41
CA SER A 133 9.96 -9.81 -26.82
C SER A 133 10.42 -10.68 -25.65
N ALA A 134 11.05 -11.81 -25.94
CA ALA A 134 11.65 -12.70 -24.93
C ALA A 134 12.89 -12.09 -24.21
N ASP A 135 13.58 -11.17 -24.88
CA ASP A 135 14.83 -10.56 -24.40
C ASP A 135 14.60 -9.26 -23.59
N GLU A 136 13.35 -8.76 -23.57
CA GLU A 136 12.99 -7.56 -22.81
C GLU A 136 13.09 -7.78 -21.30
N SER A 137 13.59 -6.78 -20.58
CA SER A 137 13.71 -6.78 -19.13
C SER A 137 12.34 -6.87 -18.44
N GLU A 138 12.30 -7.56 -17.29
CA GLU A 138 11.14 -7.50 -16.38
C GLU A 138 10.88 -6.04 -15.96
N PHE A 139 9.62 -5.62 -16.00
CA PHE A 139 9.16 -4.24 -15.71
C PHE A 139 9.91 -3.13 -16.49
N PRO A 140 9.77 -3.05 -17.83
CA PRO A 140 10.41 -1.99 -18.61
C PRO A 140 9.81 -0.62 -18.27
N GLU A 141 10.64 0.42 -18.21
CA GLU A 141 10.22 1.82 -17.97
C GLU A 141 9.22 2.35 -19.01
N ARG A 142 9.18 1.72 -20.19
CA ARG A 142 8.23 2.00 -21.27
C ARG A 142 7.84 0.67 -21.90
N GLY A 143 6.55 0.44 -22.06
CA GLY A 143 6.04 -0.80 -22.63
C GLY A 143 4.52 -0.77 -22.69
N TRP A 144 3.90 -1.93 -22.64
CA TRP A 144 2.48 -2.06 -22.32
C TRP A 144 2.37 -2.37 -20.83
N HIS A 145 1.79 -1.44 -20.07
CA HIS A 145 1.53 -1.60 -18.64
C HIS A 145 0.10 -1.14 -18.31
N PHE A 146 -0.70 -2.07 -17.78
CA PHE A 146 -2.04 -1.81 -17.27
C PHE A 146 -2.04 -1.83 -15.75
N THR A 147 -2.71 -0.87 -15.14
CA THR A 147 -2.88 -0.76 -13.69
C THR A 147 -4.35 -0.54 -13.35
N LEU A 148 -4.85 -1.26 -12.35
CA LEU A 148 -6.17 -1.06 -11.76
C LEU A 148 -6.00 -0.82 -10.25
N THR A 149 -6.46 0.32 -9.76
CA THR A 149 -6.41 0.70 -8.34
C THR A 149 -7.82 0.79 -7.79
N ALA A 150 -8.18 -0.14 -6.90
CA ALA A 150 -9.51 -0.29 -6.33
C ALA A 150 -9.59 0.24 -4.89
N GLN A 151 -10.75 0.76 -4.52
CA GLN A 151 -11.06 1.24 -3.17
C GLN A 151 -12.13 0.34 -2.53
N PRO A 152 -12.11 0.13 -1.20
CA PRO A 152 -12.96 -0.89 -0.55
C PRO A 152 -14.44 -0.48 -0.40
N ASP A 153 -14.74 0.80 -0.50
CA ASP A 153 -16.02 1.45 -0.22
C ASP A 153 -16.86 1.78 -1.46
N THR A 154 -16.25 1.77 -2.65
CA THR A 154 -16.91 2.01 -3.95
C THR A 154 -16.93 0.75 -4.83
N ASP A 155 -17.82 0.70 -5.82
CA ASP A 155 -17.86 -0.32 -6.87
C ASP A 155 -17.05 0.09 -8.12
N ARG A 156 -16.23 1.15 -8.02
CA ARG A 156 -15.35 1.63 -9.10
C ARG A 156 -13.88 1.53 -8.71
N ALA A 157 -13.03 1.33 -9.71
CA ALA A 157 -11.59 1.45 -9.63
C ALA A 157 -11.10 2.49 -10.64
N ASN A 158 -9.98 3.15 -10.31
CA ASN A 158 -9.19 3.86 -11.30
C ASN A 158 -8.45 2.84 -12.16
N VAL A 159 -8.38 3.08 -13.46
CA VAL A 159 -7.76 2.19 -14.43
C VAL A 159 -6.91 2.98 -15.39
N GLU A 160 -5.69 2.49 -15.62
CA GLU A 160 -4.62 3.15 -16.34
C GLU A 160 -4.00 2.17 -17.34
N LEU A 161 -3.69 2.67 -18.54
CA LEU A 161 -2.96 1.94 -19.56
C LEU A 161 -1.87 2.85 -20.13
N ASP A 162 -0.64 2.67 -19.66
CA ASP A 162 0.53 3.22 -20.33
C ASP A 162 0.94 2.29 -21.48
N HIS A 163 0.87 2.83 -22.68
CA HIS A 163 1.28 2.18 -23.93
C HIS A 163 1.28 3.25 -25.03
N ASP A 164 2.45 3.72 -25.45
CA ASP A 164 2.60 4.92 -26.29
C ASP A 164 1.90 6.17 -25.71
N GLY A 165 1.98 6.33 -24.37
CA GLY A 165 1.38 7.42 -23.60
C GLY A 165 0.35 6.90 -22.58
N LEU A 166 0.04 7.70 -21.56
CA LEU A 166 -0.90 7.32 -20.50
C LEU A 166 -2.36 7.55 -20.91
N PHE A 167 -3.22 6.57 -20.67
CA PHE A 167 -4.68 6.72 -20.70
C PHE A 167 -5.27 6.30 -19.36
N GLN A 168 -6.05 7.18 -18.72
CA GLN A 168 -6.64 6.96 -17.39
C GLN A 168 -8.15 7.19 -17.41
N THR A 169 -8.91 6.34 -16.72
CA THR A 169 -10.36 6.50 -16.53
C THR A 169 -10.83 5.70 -15.29
N THR A 170 -12.14 5.47 -15.13
CA THR A 170 -12.68 4.59 -14.09
C THR A 170 -13.48 3.44 -14.68
N HIS A 171 -13.34 2.25 -14.09
CA HIS A 171 -14.12 1.06 -14.45
C HIS A 171 -14.89 0.52 -13.25
N ALA A 172 -16.01 -0.17 -13.50
CA ALA A 172 -16.73 -0.88 -12.44
C ALA A 172 -15.94 -2.13 -12.02
N ILE A 173 -15.88 -2.43 -10.72
CA ILE A 173 -15.31 -3.65 -10.14
C ILE A 173 -16.22 -4.16 -9.00
N PRO A 174 -17.09 -5.14 -9.28
CA PRO A 174 -17.97 -5.72 -8.27
C PRO A 174 -17.18 -6.31 -7.09
N GLU A 175 -17.72 -6.23 -5.88
CA GLU A 175 -17.06 -6.67 -4.64
C GLU A 175 -16.44 -8.08 -4.73
N ARG A 176 -17.12 -9.02 -5.40
CA ARG A 176 -16.65 -10.40 -5.62
C ARG A 176 -15.31 -10.50 -6.34
N HIS A 177 -14.93 -9.51 -7.15
CA HIS A 177 -13.66 -9.47 -7.90
C HIS A 177 -12.58 -8.60 -7.25
N ARG A 178 -12.93 -7.88 -6.18
CA ARG A 178 -11.98 -7.10 -5.36
C ARG A 178 -11.88 -7.58 -3.91
N THR A 179 -12.36 -8.80 -3.63
CA THR A 179 -12.24 -9.44 -2.32
C THR A 179 -11.82 -10.89 -2.45
N LEU A 180 -11.04 -11.37 -1.48
CA LEU A 180 -10.67 -12.78 -1.29
C LEU A 180 -10.79 -13.15 0.19
N ARG A 181 -10.92 -14.45 0.50
CA ARG A 181 -10.81 -14.93 1.89
C ARG A 181 -9.37 -15.30 2.19
N ARG A 182 -8.92 -15.02 3.42
CA ARG A 182 -7.63 -15.49 3.91
C ARG A 182 -7.69 -17.01 4.11
N ALA A 183 -6.89 -17.73 3.31
CA ALA A 183 -6.83 -19.18 3.34
C ALA A 183 -5.98 -19.70 4.52
N PRO A 184 -6.23 -20.92 5.01
CA PRO A 184 -5.34 -21.58 5.97
C PRO A 184 -3.95 -21.84 5.37
N PHE A 185 -2.90 -21.81 6.20
CA PHE A 185 -1.53 -22.11 5.76
C PHE A 185 -1.44 -23.45 5.02
N GLY A 186 -1.01 -23.39 3.75
CA GLY A 186 -0.85 -24.52 2.84
C GLY A 186 -1.85 -24.54 1.68
N ASP A 187 -2.98 -23.84 1.78
CA ASP A 187 -4.00 -23.76 0.73
C ASP A 187 -3.72 -22.58 -0.21
N TRP A 188 -2.61 -22.66 -0.95
CA TRP A 188 -2.19 -21.60 -1.87
C TRP A 188 -3.03 -21.55 -3.16
N THR A 189 -3.74 -22.63 -3.46
CA THR A 189 -4.74 -22.75 -4.52
C THR A 189 -5.93 -21.82 -4.35
N ALA A 190 -6.25 -21.41 -3.11
CA ALA A 190 -7.26 -20.38 -2.83
C ALA A 190 -6.87 -18.96 -3.33
N TYR A 191 -5.62 -18.76 -3.73
CA TYR A 191 -5.12 -17.49 -4.27
C TYR A 191 -4.67 -17.58 -5.74
N ALA A 192 -4.13 -18.74 -6.15
CA ALA A 192 -3.74 -19.02 -7.53
C ALA A 192 -4.13 -20.46 -7.89
N ASP A 193 -5.25 -20.60 -8.60
CA ASP A 193 -5.79 -21.89 -9.01
C ASP A 193 -5.11 -22.44 -10.28
N GLY A 194 -5.49 -23.65 -10.70
CA GLY A 194 -4.90 -24.31 -11.86
C GLY A 194 -4.90 -23.47 -13.14
N PRO A 195 -6.03 -22.87 -13.54
CA PRO A 195 -6.08 -21.97 -14.68
C PRO A 195 -5.16 -20.74 -14.58
N MET A 196 -5.08 -20.07 -13.42
CA MET A 196 -4.10 -18.99 -13.21
C MET A 196 -2.65 -19.48 -13.33
N LEU A 197 -2.38 -20.72 -12.88
CA LEU A 197 -1.08 -21.40 -13.03
C LEU A 197 -0.87 -22.01 -14.43
N GLY A 198 -1.77 -21.76 -15.39
CA GLY A 198 -1.66 -22.18 -16.79
C GLY A 198 -2.00 -23.65 -17.08
N PHE A 199 -2.73 -24.32 -16.19
CA PHE A 199 -3.30 -25.65 -16.42
C PHE A 199 -4.71 -25.54 -17.03
N LYS A 200 -5.11 -26.51 -17.86
CA LYS A 200 -6.46 -26.53 -18.45
C LYS A 200 -7.50 -26.91 -17.39
N ARG A 201 -8.70 -26.31 -17.42
CA ARG A 201 -9.85 -26.75 -16.58
C ARG A 201 -10.15 -28.26 -16.66
N SER A 202 -9.80 -28.92 -17.76
CA SER A 202 -9.94 -30.37 -17.95
C SER A 202 -8.92 -31.24 -17.21
N ALA A 203 -7.87 -30.65 -16.62
CA ALA A 203 -6.82 -31.38 -15.90
C ALA A 203 -7.27 -31.83 -14.49
N GLY A 204 -8.32 -31.20 -13.94
CA GLY A 204 -8.78 -31.43 -12.57
C GLY A 204 -8.07 -30.52 -11.56
N ASP A 205 -8.18 -30.87 -10.29
CA ASP A 205 -7.61 -30.10 -9.18
C ASP A 205 -6.08 -30.19 -9.16
N VAL A 206 -5.41 -29.03 -9.04
CA VAL A 206 -3.94 -28.97 -8.91
C VAL A 206 -3.52 -29.54 -7.57
N THR A 207 -2.57 -30.49 -7.60
CA THR A 207 -1.99 -31.06 -6.37
C THR A 207 -0.70 -30.30 -6.02
N LEU A 208 -0.72 -29.57 -4.91
CA LEU A 208 0.45 -28.90 -4.35
C LEU A 208 1.33 -29.89 -3.58
N VAL A 209 2.60 -30.04 -3.97
CA VAL A 209 3.56 -30.96 -3.36
C VAL A 209 4.79 -30.21 -2.83
N PRO A 210 5.19 -30.34 -1.55
CA PRO A 210 6.44 -29.79 -1.04
C PRO A 210 7.66 -30.25 -1.85
N ALA A 211 8.42 -29.29 -2.38
CA ALA A 211 9.67 -29.56 -3.09
C ALA A 211 10.65 -30.35 -2.19
N ARG A 212 11.40 -31.28 -2.78
CA ARG A 212 12.31 -32.17 -2.03
C ARG A 212 13.52 -31.40 -1.49
N HIS A 213 13.37 -30.88 -0.28
CA HIS A 213 14.30 -29.93 0.31
C HIS A 213 15.63 -30.53 0.76
N LYS A 214 16.70 -29.76 0.53
CA LYS A 214 17.75 -29.54 1.53
C LYS A 214 17.52 -28.13 2.08
N GLU A 215 17.46 -27.95 3.40
CA GLU A 215 17.52 -26.60 3.96
C GLU A 215 18.88 -25.97 3.62
N ASP A 216 18.87 -24.69 3.24
CA ASP A 216 20.11 -23.96 3.03
C ASP A 216 20.74 -23.58 4.38
N GLN A 217 21.50 -24.51 4.94
CA GLN A 217 22.21 -24.33 6.22
C GLN A 217 23.30 -23.24 6.15
N GLY A 218 23.65 -22.75 4.95
CA GLY A 218 24.61 -21.66 4.74
C GLY A 218 23.98 -20.28 4.72
N HIS A 219 22.69 -20.17 4.39
CA HIS A 219 21.96 -18.90 4.43
C HIS A 219 21.68 -18.44 5.86
N ARG A 220 22.66 -17.74 6.42
CA ARG A 220 22.43 -16.82 7.53
C ARG A 220 21.36 -15.82 7.11
N GLU A 221 20.31 -15.74 7.93
CA GLU A 221 19.21 -14.81 7.69
C GLU A 221 19.75 -13.38 7.59
N ALA A 222 19.45 -12.70 6.49
CA ALA A 222 19.94 -11.35 6.25
C ALA A 222 19.33 -10.39 7.28
N VAL A 223 20.11 -9.40 7.73
CA VAL A 223 19.67 -8.40 8.72
C VAL A 223 18.49 -7.56 8.19
N THR A 224 18.39 -7.44 6.87
CA THR A 224 17.27 -6.79 6.16
C THR A 224 16.48 -7.86 5.40
N PRO A 225 15.13 -7.85 5.47
CA PRO A 225 14.29 -8.67 4.58
C PRO A 225 14.59 -8.41 3.10
N LEU A 226 14.49 -9.47 2.27
CA LEU A 226 14.73 -9.39 0.83
C LEU A 226 13.67 -8.57 0.07
N TRP A 227 12.49 -8.48 0.66
CA TRP A 227 11.35 -7.69 0.21
C TRP A 227 10.58 -7.25 1.46
N LYS A 228 9.72 -6.24 1.31
CA LYS A 228 8.81 -5.75 2.36
C LYS A 228 7.40 -5.65 1.77
N ALA A 229 6.37 -5.79 2.58
CA ALA A 229 5.04 -5.35 2.19
C ALA A 229 5.09 -3.84 1.85
N PRO A 230 4.52 -3.40 0.70
CA PRO A 230 4.50 -1.98 0.35
C PRO A 230 3.75 -1.19 1.42
N SER A 231 4.28 -0.04 1.80
CA SER A 231 3.68 0.79 2.85
C SER A 231 3.85 2.26 2.55
N GLY A 232 2.79 3.02 2.81
CA GLY A 232 2.76 4.47 2.64
C GLY A 232 3.96 5.23 3.18
N LEU A 233 4.10 6.45 2.67
CA LEU A 233 5.11 7.42 3.06
C LEU A 233 5.22 7.49 4.59
N ARG A 234 6.43 7.72 5.09
CA ARG A 234 6.70 7.87 6.52
C ARG A 234 7.19 9.28 6.79
N PRO A 235 6.80 9.90 7.92
CA PRO A 235 7.29 11.22 8.27
C PRO A 235 8.81 11.16 8.45
N ARG A 236 9.49 12.25 8.06
CA ARG A 236 10.94 12.40 8.21
C ARG A 236 11.30 13.81 8.65
N ASN A 237 12.14 13.92 9.66
CA ASN A 237 12.77 15.16 10.10
C ASN A 237 11.80 16.31 10.44
N LEU A 238 10.51 16.02 10.70
CA LEU A 238 9.46 17.05 10.85
C LEU A 238 9.76 18.09 11.93
N ASN A 239 10.39 17.69 13.05
CA ASN A 239 10.83 18.63 14.09
C ASN A 239 11.95 19.57 13.59
N ALA A 240 12.82 19.08 12.70
CA ALA A 240 13.94 19.86 12.16
C ALA A 240 13.48 20.93 11.17
N LEU A 241 12.34 20.73 10.48
CA LEU A 241 11.70 21.75 9.63
C LEU A 241 11.37 23.03 10.42
N PHE A 242 11.13 22.92 11.72
CA PHE A 242 10.84 24.04 12.62
C PHE A 242 12.00 24.37 13.57
N THR A 243 13.21 23.86 13.29
CA THR A 243 14.42 24.08 14.09
C THR A 243 15.44 24.91 13.30
N PRO A 244 15.60 26.22 13.60
CA PRO A 244 16.49 27.12 12.88
C PRO A 244 17.93 26.60 12.81
N GLY A 245 18.57 26.75 11.65
CA GLY A 245 19.93 26.25 11.43
C GLY A 245 20.04 24.75 11.20
N SER A 246 18.93 24.00 11.15
CA SER A 246 18.94 22.64 10.60
C SER A 246 19.36 22.68 9.13
N ARG A 247 20.23 21.74 8.73
CA ARG A 247 20.84 21.64 7.41
C ARG A 247 20.46 20.34 6.73
N PHE A 248 20.23 20.41 5.42
CA PHE A 248 19.92 19.28 4.55
C PHE A 248 20.73 19.38 3.27
N SER A 249 21.29 18.27 2.79
CA SER A 249 22.00 18.22 1.51
C SER A 249 21.11 17.69 0.39
N ASP A 250 21.01 18.49 -0.66
CA ASP A 250 20.52 18.14 -1.98
C ASP A 250 21.69 17.82 -2.92
N THR A 251 21.46 17.05 -3.98
CA THR A 251 22.50 16.67 -4.95
C THR A 251 22.77 17.72 -6.04
N GLU A 252 21.82 18.63 -6.29
CA GLU A 252 21.87 19.62 -7.37
C GLU A 252 21.98 21.05 -6.82
N LEU A 253 21.17 21.39 -5.82
CA LEU A 253 21.06 22.72 -5.21
C LEU A 253 21.95 22.92 -3.96
N GLY A 254 22.72 21.92 -3.57
CA GLY A 254 23.70 22.02 -2.48
C GLY A 254 23.08 21.87 -1.09
N VAL A 255 23.12 22.91 -0.25
CA VAL A 255 22.67 22.82 1.15
C VAL A 255 21.52 23.78 1.43
N ALA A 256 20.39 23.23 1.86
CA ALA A 256 19.29 23.96 2.45
C ALA A 256 19.54 24.19 3.96
N ILE A 257 19.20 25.39 4.44
CA ILE A 257 19.25 25.79 5.85
C ILE A 257 17.86 26.28 6.27
N VAL A 258 17.25 25.60 7.24
CA VAL A 258 15.99 26.01 7.89
C VAL A 258 16.16 27.36 8.59
N THR A 259 15.22 28.28 8.37
CA THR A 259 15.21 29.62 8.97
C THR A 259 14.40 29.67 10.27
N GLU A 260 14.25 30.85 10.86
CA GLU A 260 13.28 31.04 11.95
C GLU A 260 11.85 30.81 11.43
N PRO A 261 11.02 29.98 12.09
CA PRO A 261 9.62 29.81 11.70
C PRO A 261 8.80 31.07 11.90
N GLU A 262 7.99 31.43 10.91
CA GLU A 262 7.23 32.67 10.90
C GLU A 262 5.83 32.49 11.48
N PRO A 263 5.38 33.33 12.43
CA PRO A 263 4.01 33.26 12.96
C PRO A 263 2.97 33.75 11.95
N ALA A 264 2.07 32.86 11.54
CA ALA A 264 0.96 33.13 10.61
C ALA A 264 -0.36 33.54 11.30
N GLY A 265 -0.34 33.78 12.61
CA GLY A 265 -1.51 34.16 13.39
C GLY A 265 -2.10 33.01 14.21
N MET A 266 -3.36 33.18 14.65
CA MET A 266 -4.04 32.26 15.56
C MET A 266 -5.25 31.61 14.88
N LEU A 267 -5.16 30.30 14.62
CA LEU A 267 -6.25 29.50 14.08
C LEU A 267 -7.31 29.26 15.15
N ARG A 268 -8.56 29.60 14.84
CA ARG A 268 -9.71 29.47 15.73
C ARG A 268 -10.44 28.17 15.44
N LEU A 269 -10.34 27.22 16.36
CA LEU A 269 -10.93 25.89 16.24
C LEU A 269 -12.08 25.73 17.25
N PRO A 270 -13.28 26.30 17.01
CA PRO A 270 -14.42 26.17 17.92
C PRO A 270 -14.98 24.76 18.02
N THR A 271 -14.81 23.90 17.00
CA THR A 271 -15.19 22.48 17.07
C THR A 271 -13.99 21.59 17.37
N GLY A 272 -12.79 21.99 16.93
CA GLY A 272 -11.59 21.16 17.02
C GLY A 272 -11.46 20.15 15.86
N ALA A 273 -12.37 20.19 14.89
CA ALA A 273 -12.29 19.39 13.67
C ALA A 273 -11.46 20.16 12.62
N VAL A 274 -10.21 19.77 12.43
CA VAL A 274 -9.27 20.46 11.53
C VAL A 274 -9.43 19.95 10.10
N ILE A 275 -9.53 20.88 9.15
CA ILE A 275 -9.34 20.62 7.72
C ILE A 275 -7.98 21.22 7.32
N ALA A 276 -7.25 20.50 6.46
CA ALA A 276 -6.26 21.08 5.57
C ALA A 276 -6.74 20.94 4.13
N ALA A 277 -6.61 22.02 3.36
CA ALA A 277 -7.06 22.16 1.98
C ALA A 277 -6.34 23.33 1.30
N ASP A 278 -6.42 23.42 -0.01
CA ASP A 278 -6.16 24.66 -0.74
C ASP A 278 -7.36 25.62 -0.57
N PRO A 279 -7.13 26.90 -0.22
CA PRO A 279 -8.22 27.85 0.04
C PRO A 279 -8.97 28.32 -1.20
N GLY A 280 -8.38 28.22 -2.40
CA GLY A 280 -8.99 28.51 -3.69
C GLY A 280 -9.77 27.33 -4.28
N THR A 281 -9.49 26.09 -3.84
CA THR A 281 -10.23 24.87 -4.25
C THR A 281 -10.89 24.14 -3.06
N LEU A 282 -11.18 24.86 -1.98
CA LEU A 282 -11.90 24.33 -0.81
C LEU A 282 -13.37 24.03 -1.17
N TYR A 283 -13.77 22.76 -1.10
CA TYR A 283 -15.13 22.32 -1.43
C TYR A 283 -15.91 21.85 -0.18
N SER A 284 -17.24 21.81 -0.29
CA SER A 284 -18.10 21.24 0.76
C SER A 284 -17.95 19.72 0.93
N SER A 285 -17.18 19.06 0.07
CA SER A 285 -16.75 17.66 0.19
C SER A 285 -15.44 17.47 0.97
N ASP A 286 -14.74 18.54 1.36
CA ASP A 286 -13.54 18.43 2.18
C ASP A 286 -13.91 18.09 3.62
N GLU A 287 -13.84 16.80 3.96
CA GLU A 287 -14.04 16.32 5.31
C GLU A 287 -12.83 16.65 6.22
N PRO A 288 -13.05 16.95 7.51
CA PRO A 288 -11.97 17.13 8.47
C PRO A 288 -11.21 15.83 8.72
N PHE A 289 -10.02 15.96 9.31
CA PHE A 289 -9.30 14.81 9.83
C PHE A 289 -10.09 14.13 10.95
N THR A 290 -9.98 12.81 11.00
CA THR A 290 -10.65 11.94 12.00
C THR A 290 -10.17 12.17 13.44
N VAL A 291 -9.03 12.84 13.62
CA VAL A 291 -8.49 13.21 14.93
C VAL A 291 -8.93 14.63 15.29
N MET A 292 -9.75 14.72 16.33
CA MET A 292 -10.14 15.99 16.94
C MET A 292 -9.01 16.56 17.81
N VAL A 293 -8.85 17.87 17.81
CA VAL A 293 -8.08 18.60 18.83
C VAL A 293 -9.04 19.25 19.85
N PRO A 294 -8.57 19.67 21.05
CA PRO A 294 -9.41 20.45 21.95
C PRO A 294 -9.86 21.76 21.27
N ALA A 295 -11.08 22.22 21.58
CA ALA A 295 -11.56 23.49 21.04
C ALA A 295 -10.75 24.67 21.65
N GLY A 296 -10.33 25.61 20.81
CA GLY A 296 -9.44 26.69 21.26
C GLY A 296 -8.87 27.55 20.12
N ASN A 297 -7.90 28.39 20.46
CA ASN A 297 -7.16 29.22 19.51
C ASN A 297 -5.69 28.80 19.54
N TYR A 298 -5.10 28.48 18.38
CA TYR A 298 -3.79 27.84 18.27
C TYR A 298 -2.87 28.59 17.30
N PRO A 299 -1.61 28.85 17.64
CA PRO A 299 -0.70 29.53 16.73
C PRO A 299 -0.39 28.66 15.53
N VAL A 300 -0.42 29.27 14.35
CA VAL A 300 0.10 28.68 13.11
C VAL A 300 1.50 29.21 12.86
N LEU A 301 2.42 28.30 12.51
CA LEU A 301 3.82 28.62 12.22
C LEU A 301 4.18 28.09 10.83
N ILE A 302 4.87 28.90 10.04
CA ILE A 302 5.35 28.54 8.70
C ILE A 302 6.85 28.28 8.78
N ALA A 303 7.28 27.11 8.32
CA ALA A 303 8.67 26.69 8.28
C ALA A 303 9.32 27.10 6.97
N GLY A 304 10.15 28.15 7.01
CA GLY A 304 10.97 28.56 5.87
C GLY A 304 12.33 27.84 5.83
N MET A 305 12.93 27.78 4.65
CA MET A 305 14.35 27.51 4.48
C MET A 305 14.95 28.37 3.36
N ARG A 306 16.29 28.46 3.36
CA ARG A 306 17.07 29.12 2.30
C ARG A 306 18.21 28.22 1.83
N TRP A 307 18.63 28.39 0.59
CA TRP A 307 19.81 27.72 0.04
C TRP A 307 21.12 28.43 0.44
N GLU A 308 22.23 27.69 0.51
CA GLU A 308 23.58 28.29 0.62
C GLU A 308 24.09 28.88 -0.71
N SER A 309 23.62 28.37 -1.86
CA SER A 309 24.02 28.85 -3.19
C SER A 309 23.05 29.87 -3.80
N GLU A 310 21.77 29.81 -3.45
CA GLU A 310 20.72 30.61 -4.07
C GLU A 310 20.21 31.76 -3.19
N ALA A 311 19.57 32.75 -3.82
CA ALA A 311 19.06 33.96 -3.17
C ALA A 311 17.56 33.93 -2.81
N TRP A 312 16.89 32.80 -3.03
CA TRP A 312 15.44 32.61 -2.79
C TRP A 312 15.20 31.62 -1.64
N ASN A 313 14.05 31.77 -0.99
CA ASN A 313 13.61 30.96 0.15
C ASN A 313 12.47 30.02 -0.29
N GLU A 314 12.23 28.95 0.47
CA GLU A 314 11.10 28.03 0.25
C GLU A 314 10.30 27.81 1.54
N THR A 315 8.97 27.80 1.44
CA THR A 315 8.09 27.28 2.50
C THR A 315 8.11 25.75 2.47
N THR A 316 8.62 25.15 3.54
CA THR A 316 8.82 23.69 3.66
C THR A 316 7.70 22.98 4.40
N ALA A 317 7.01 23.67 5.32
CA ALA A 317 5.89 23.12 6.08
C ALA A 317 5.07 24.22 6.76
N ALA A 318 3.87 23.87 7.20
CA ALA A 318 3.05 24.69 8.10
C ALA A 318 2.58 23.86 9.30
N MET A 319 2.59 24.44 10.50
CA MET A 319 2.23 23.77 11.75
C MET A 319 1.09 24.48 12.47
N VAL A 320 0.01 23.77 12.80
CA VAL A 320 -0.93 24.16 13.87
C VAL A 320 -0.39 23.59 15.18
N ARG A 321 0.07 24.44 16.11
CA ARG A 321 0.63 23.97 17.39
C ARG A 321 -0.46 23.90 18.47
N ILE A 322 -0.77 22.70 18.93
CA ILE A 322 -1.80 22.42 19.95
C ILE A 322 -1.21 22.46 21.37
N HIS A 323 0.03 21.99 21.55
CA HIS A 323 0.72 21.97 22.84
C HIS A 323 2.25 22.02 22.67
N ASP A 324 2.95 22.83 23.48
CA ASP A 324 4.44 22.87 23.51
C ASP A 324 5.12 21.63 24.15
N LYS A 325 4.41 20.50 24.32
CA LYS A 325 5.02 19.24 24.79
C LYS A 325 5.84 18.61 23.65
N PRO A 326 6.97 17.94 23.94
CA PRO A 326 7.73 17.24 22.90
C PRO A 326 6.91 16.17 22.17
N THR A 327 6.95 16.20 20.84
CA THR A 327 6.41 15.13 19.99
C THR A 327 7.27 13.89 20.09
N ALA A 328 6.73 12.81 20.65
CA ALA A 328 7.40 11.51 20.77
C ALA A 328 7.12 10.59 19.56
N SER A 329 6.04 10.85 18.83
CA SER A 329 5.57 10.01 17.73
C SER A 329 4.69 10.76 16.75
N TRP A 330 4.65 10.27 15.51
CA TRP A 330 3.85 10.83 14.42
C TRP A 330 2.90 9.78 13.83
N GLU A 331 1.76 10.22 13.32
CA GLU A 331 0.85 9.44 12.48
C GLU A 331 0.34 10.30 11.31
N LEU A 332 -0.11 9.68 10.23
CA LEU A 332 -0.72 10.40 9.11
C LEU A 332 -2.13 10.89 9.51
N ALA A 333 -2.45 12.14 9.22
CA ALA A 333 -3.80 12.68 9.38
C ALA A 333 -4.69 12.14 8.26
N VAL A 334 -5.67 11.30 8.63
CA VAL A 334 -6.60 10.68 7.68
C VAL A 334 -8.02 11.23 7.84
N ARG A 335 -8.71 11.42 6.71
CA ARG A 335 -10.13 11.76 6.61
C ARG A 335 -11.01 10.49 6.71
N PRO A 336 -12.33 10.60 6.95
CA PRO A 336 -13.23 9.44 6.96
C PRO A 336 -13.09 8.58 5.68
N GLY A 337 -13.10 7.25 5.84
CA GLY A 337 -12.95 6.29 4.73
C GLY A 337 -11.51 5.96 4.33
N GLN A 338 -10.52 6.79 4.67
CA GLN A 338 -9.11 6.54 4.37
C GLN A 338 -8.48 5.51 5.33
N ASP A 339 -7.71 4.57 4.78
CA ASP A 339 -7.03 3.51 5.53
C ASP A 339 -5.58 3.38 5.07
N ILE A 340 -4.62 3.67 5.94
CA ILE A 340 -3.18 3.66 5.62
C ILE A 340 -2.66 2.28 5.16
N ARG A 341 -3.41 1.18 5.39
CA ARG A 341 -3.07 -0.15 4.87
C ARG A 341 -3.19 -0.23 3.34
N LEU A 342 -3.96 0.68 2.73
CA LEU A 342 -4.14 0.80 1.28
C LEU A 342 -3.08 1.68 0.60
N LEU A 343 -2.10 2.19 1.34
CA LEU A 343 -0.99 2.97 0.76
C LEU A 343 0.16 2.05 0.34
N GLY A 344 0.50 2.12 -0.94
CA GLY A 344 1.71 1.55 -1.53
C GLY A 344 2.98 2.29 -1.10
N ASP A 345 4.13 1.87 -1.62
CA ASP A 345 5.41 2.52 -1.29
C ASP A 345 5.44 3.97 -1.79
N GLY A 346 5.71 4.91 -0.88
CA GLY A 346 5.77 6.35 -1.18
C GLY A 346 4.40 7.05 -1.25
N GLU A 347 3.29 6.32 -1.33
CA GLU A 347 1.95 6.89 -1.36
C GLU A 347 1.53 7.47 -0.01
N PHE A 348 0.70 8.52 -0.03
CA PHE A 348 0.10 9.11 1.15
C PHE A 348 -1.30 9.65 0.84
N TYR A 349 -2.11 9.80 1.88
CA TYR A 349 -3.27 10.68 1.83
C TYR A 349 -2.83 12.11 2.14
N GLY A 350 -3.25 13.05 1.30
CA GLY A 350 -2.91 14.47 1.43
C GLY A 350 -4.07 15.36 1.01
N PHE A 351 -3.88 16.67 1.14
CA PHE A 351 -4.75 17.67 0.53
C PHE A 351 -4.12 18.13 -0.79
N GLY A 352 -4.96 18.37 -1.80
CA GLY A 352 -4.52 18.92 -3.09
C GLY A 352 -4.29 20.42 -3.03
N VAL A 353 -3.39 20.91 -3.88
CA VAL A 353 -3.10 22.33 -4.12
C VAL A 353 -3.05 22.60 -5.63
N ASP A 354 -3.74 23.64 -6.06
CA ASP A 354 -3.94 24.11 -7.46
C ASP A 354 -3.82 25.65 -7.58
N SER A 355 -3.77 26.36 -6.45
CA SER A 355 -3.55 27.82 -6.36
C SER A 355 -2.16 28.19 -5.82
N GLY A 356 -1.26 27.22 -5.64
CA GLY A 356 0.02 27.41 -4.94
C GLY A 356 -0.09 27.74 -3.43
N MET A 357 -1.27 27.55 -2.83
CA MET A 357 -1.55 27.87 -1.43
C MET A 357 -2.13 26.67 -0.68
N GLY A 358 -1.60 26.38 0.51
CA GLY A 358 -2.22 25.51 1.50
C GLY A 358 -2.92 26.32 2.59
N ALA A 359 -3.84 25.72 3.31
CA ALA A 359 -4.54 26.37 4.42
C ALA A 359 -4.98 25.40 5.52
N PHE A 360 -5.15 25.95 6.73
CA PHE A 360 -5.84 25.27 7.84
C PHE A 360 -7.09 26.04 8.24
N LEU A 361 -8.17 25.31 8.58
CA LEU A 361 -9.45 25.86 9.06
C LEU A 361 -10.18 24.87 9.99
N ASP A 362 -11.17 25.36 10.74
CA ASP A 362 -12.15 24.52 11.44
C ASP A 362 -13.29 24.11 10.48
N ALA A 363 -13.77 22.87 10.61
CA ALA A 363 -14.85 22.34 9.77
C ALA A 363 -16.14 23.20 9.81
N SER A 364 -16.40 23.90 10.93
CA SER A 364 -17.56 24.81 11.03
C SER A 364 -17.52 26.00 10.08
N GLY A 365 -16.34 26.37 9.54
CA GLY A 365 -16.18 27.46 8.58
C GLY A 365 -16.06 27.02 7.12
N ARG A 366 -16.00 25.71 6.83
CA ARG A 366 -15.71 25.15 5.49
C ARG A 366 -16.51 25.82 4.37
N ASP A 367 -17.83 25.84 4.53
CA ASP A 367 -18.74 26.23 3.45
C ASP A 367 -18.84 27.76 3.26
N VAL A 368 -18.16 28.57 4.09
CA VAL A 368 -18.18 30.05 4.04
C VAL A 368 -16.80 30.69 3.89
N LEU A 369 -15.73 30.06 4.39
CA LEU A 369 -14.39 30.64 4.40
C LEU A 369 -13.74 30.70 3.01
N ALA A 370 -14.11 29.80 2.08
CA ALA A 370 -13.66 29.86 0.69
C ALA A 370 -14.06 31.20 0.03
N ALA A 371 -15.33 31.60 0.16
CA ALA A 371 -15.84 32.86 -0.38
C ALA A 371 -15.26 34.09 0.35
N ALA A 372 -14.95 33.97 1.65
CA ALA A 372 -14.29 35.04 2.40
C ALA A 372 -12.82 35.22 1.97
N TYR A 373 -12.12 34.12 1.68
CA TYR A 373 -10.77 34.13 1.11
C TYR A 373 -10.75 34.74 -0.30
N GLU A 374 -11.64 34.29 -1.19
CA GLU A 374 -11.74 34.84 -2.56
C GLU A 374 -11.99 36.37 -2.54
N GLN A 375 -12.90 36.85 -1.68
CA GLN A 375 -13.14 38.29 -1.51
C GLN A 375 -11.91 39.04 -1.00
N ARG A 376 -11.09 38.44 -0.13
CA ARG A 376 -9.84 39.03 0.36
C ARG A 376 -8.79 39.11 -0.76
N GLN A 377 -8.70 38.08 -1.60
CA GLN A 377 -7.84 38.01 -2.79
C GLN A 377 -8.26 38.94 -3.94
N GLN A 378 -9.44 39.56 -3.87
CA GLN A 378 -9.90 40.57 -4.84
C GLN A 378 -9.74 42.02 -4.35
N GLY A 379 -9.26 42.24 -3.12
CA GLY A 379 -9.07 43.56 -2.53
C GLY A 379 -7.73 44.23 -2.89
N ASP A 380 -7.58 45.51 -2.54
CA ASP A 380 -6.35 46.28 -2.81
C ASP A 380 -5.10 45.74 -2.07
N ASP A 381 -5.28 44.89 -1.05
CA ASP A 381 -4.22 44.24 -0.26
C ASP A 381 -3.72 42.90 -0.85
N ALA A 382 -4.26 42.45 -1.99
CA ALA A 382 -4.27 41.03 -2.38
C ALA A 382 -2.95 40.36 -2.84
N TRP A 383 -1.81 41.04 -2.80
CA TRP A 383 -0.58 40.56 -3.46
C TRP A 383 0.70 40.71 -2.62
N ASP A 384 0.82 39.83 -1.62
CA ASP A 384 2.10 39.38 -1.11
C ASP A 384 2.10 37.84 -0.99
N HIS A 385 2.83 37.15 -1.88
CA HIS A 385 2.89 35.69 -1.88
C HIS A 385 3.82 35.13 -0.78
N ASP A 386 4.63 35.99 -0.17
CA ASP A 386 5.60 35.59 0.85
C ASP A 386 4.98 35.56 2.26
N THR A 387 3.79 36.15 2.45
CA THR A 387 3.16 36.29 3.79
C THR A 387 1.85 35.48 3.90
N ALA A 388 1.66 34.80 5.04
CA ALA A 388 0.43 34.07 5.35
C ALA A 388 -0.80 34.98 5.48
N LEU A 389 -1.96 34.54 4.97
CA LEU A 389 -3.18 35.33 4.92
C LEU A 389 -4.29 34.75 5.81
N GLU A 390 -4.81 35.56 6.74
CA GLU A 390 -6.03 35.24 7.49
C GLU A 390 -7.28 35.67 6.73
N ALA A 391 -8.20 34.73 6.50
CA ALA A 391 -9.58 35.00 6.11
C ALA A 391 -10.51 34.63 7.29
N ALA A 392 -11.33 35.57 7.74
CA ALA A 392 -12.19 35.41 8.92
C ALA A 392 -13.67 35.57 8.56
N ASP A 393 -14.53 34.72 9.15
CA ASP A 393 -15.98 34.91 9.10
C ASP A 393 -16.52 35.23 10.51
N PRO A 394 -17.07 36.44 10.72
CA PRO A 394 -17.72 36.81 11.98
C PRO A 394 -18.97 36.00 12.34
N ALA A 395 -19.63 35.34 11.37
CA ALA A 395 -20.88 34.60 11.62
C ALA A 395 -20.62 33.22 12.27
N THR A 396 -19.62 32.49 11.78
CA THR A 396 -19.13 31.23 12.38
C THR A 396 -18.13 31.46 13.51
N GLY A 397 -17.46 32.61 13.53
CA GLY A 397 -16.45 32.97 14.55
C GLY A 397 -15.09 32.31 14.35
N THR A 398 -14.91 31.49 13.32
CA THR A 398 -13.64 30.84 12.95
C THR A 398 -12.86 31.66 11.92
N ASN A 399 -11.71 31.15 11.48
CA ASN A 399 -10.90 31.63 10.38
C ASN A 399 -10.27 30.47 9.60
N LEU A 400 -9.79 30.84 8.41
CA LEU A 400 -8.83 30.11 7.63
C LEU A 400 -7.50 30.87 7.69
N ILE A 401 -6.39 30.15 7.86
CA ILE A 401 -5.02 30.69 7.70
C ILE A 401 -4.38 30.01 6.50
N ALA A 402 -4.15 30.79 5.44
CA ALA A 402 -3.50 30.36 4.20
C ALA A 402 -1.99 30.65 4.24
N TYR A 403 -1.21 29.83 3.52
CA TYR A 403 0.24 29.90 3.40
C TYR A 403 0.69 29.35 2.04
N SER A 404 1.84 29.81 1.53
CA SER A 404 2.43 29.26 0.31
C SER A 404 2.73 27.76 0.46
N SER A 405 2.41 26.96 -0.56
CA SER A 405 2.80 25.53 -0.61
C SER A 405 4.27 25.30 -1.01
N GLY A 406 5.08 26.36 -1.08
CA GLY A 406 6.48 26.28 -1.46
C GLY A 406 6.65 26.15 -2.98
N ARG A 407 6.70 24.91 -3.50
CA ARG A 407 6.94 24.64 -4.94
C ARG A 407 5.66 24.68 -5.81
N GLY A 408 4.52 25.06 -5.24
CA GLY A 408 3.27 25.26 -5.97
C GLY A 408 2.32 24.06 -5.89
N ASP A 409 1.83 23.61 -7.04
CA ASP A 409 0.72 22.66 -7.12
C ASP A 409 1.17 21.22 -6.82
N GLY A 410 0.25 20.43 -6.26
CA GLY A 410 0.56 19.06 -5.85
C GLY A 410 -0.42 18.48 -4.85
N SER A 411 0.05 17.51 -4.05
CA SER A 411 -0.67 16.98 -2.90
C SER A 411 0.29 16.81 -1.74
N TYR A 412 -0.16 17.17 -0.53
CA TYR A 412 0.71 17.25 0.64
C TYR A 412 0.14 16.51 1.85
N PRO A 413 0.92 15.64 2.52
CA PRO A 413 0.47 14.95 3.72
C PRO A 413 0.42 15.91 4.90
N VAL A 414 -0.50 15.63 5.83
CA VAL A 414 -0.51 16.25 7.16
C VAL A 414 -0.16 15.19 8.19
N TRP A 415 0.78 15.51 9.07
CA TRP A 415 1.27 14.62 10.13
C TRP A 415 0.82 15.11 11.50
N ILE A 416 0.24 14.23 12.30
CA ILE A 416 -0.20 14.53 13.67
C ILE A 416 0.91 14.14 14.62
N GLY A 417 1.44 15.12 15.35
CA GLY A 417 2.38 14.91 16.44
C GLY A 417 1.64 14.47 17.69
N ARG A 418 2.18 13.46 18.39
CA ARG A 418 1.68 12.98 19.68
C ARG A 418 2.75 12.92 20.75
N THR A 419 2.36 13.21 21.99
CA THR A 419 3.16 12.97 23.20
C THR A 419 3.35 11.46 23.44
N ALA A 420 4.19 11.10 24.41
CA ALA A 420 4.31 9.69 24.85
C ALA A 420 2.95 9.12 25.28
N ASP A 421 2.16 9.91 26.02
CA ASP A 421 0.83 9.57 26.52
C ASP A 421 -0.27 9.58 25.43
N GLY A 422 0.05 10.06 24.23
CA GLY A 422 -0.84 10.04 23.06
C GLY A 422 -1.65 11.33 22.83
N GLU A 423 -1.51 12.36 23.66
CA GLU A 423 -2.11 13.68 23.42
C GLU A 423 -1.55 14.32 22.13
N VAL A 424 -2.38 15.06 21.38
CA VAL A 424 -1.94 15.78 20.17
C VAL A 424 -1.08 16.98 20.55
N THR A 425 0.13 17.09 19.97
CA THR A 425 1.04 18.22 20.13
C THR A 425 0.90 19.24 18.99
N CYS A 426 0.73 18.76 17.76
CA CYS A 426 0.58 19.59 16.57
C CYS A 426 0.00 18.82 15.37
N LEU A 427 -0.43 19.57 14.36
CA LEU A 427 -0.58 19.07 12.99
C LEU A 427 0.44 19.78 12.11
N VAL A 428 1.17 19.05 11.26
CA VAL A 428 2.19 19.59 10.34
C VAL A 428 1.85 19.20 8.90
N ALA A 429 1.51 20.17 8.06
CA ALA A 429 1.49 19.99 6.62
C ALA A 429 2.94 20.03 6.11
N ASP A 430 3.40 18.93 5.51
CA ASP A 430 4.78 18.77 5.01
C ASP A 430 4.77 18.99 3.50
N MET A 431 5.46 20.03 3.00
CA MET A 431 5.51 20.35 1.57
C MET A 431 6.46 19.43 0.79
N LEU A 432 7.03 18.41 1.46
CA LEU A 432 7.93 17.38 0.94
C LEU A 432 9.27 17.87 0.37
N ILE A 433 9.52 19.19 0.34
CA ILE A 433 10.73 19.81 -0.21
C ILE A 433 12.01 19.22 0.39
N LEU A 434 12.05 18.98 1.71
CA LEU A 434 13.23 18.46 2.42
C LEU A 434 13.14 16.95 2.72
N HIS A 435 12.13 16.24 2.20
CA HIS A 435 11.76 14.89 2.66
C HIS A 435 12.82 13.81 2.35
N ASP A 436 13.33 13.81 1.13
CA ASP A 436 14.36 12.86 0.68
C ASP A 436 15.79 13.42 0.77
N MET A 437 15.93 14.69 1.17
CA MET A 437 17.24 15.28 1.42
C MET A 437 17.88 14.71 2.68
N LYS A 438 19.19 14.49 2.62
CA LYS A 438 19.94 13.92 3.74
C LYS A 438 20.21 15.00 4.80
N PRO A 439 19.82 14.80 6.08
CA PRO A 439 20.15 15.75 7.14
C PRO A 439 21.67 15.79 7.39
N LEU A 440 22.19 17.00 7.60
CA LEU A 440 23.59 17.28 7.93
C LEU A 440 23.70 17.86 9.36
N PRO A 441 24.81 17.66 10.08
CA PRO A 441 25.07 18.41 11.33
C PRO A 441 24.93 19.92 11.10
N PRO A 442 24.26 20.68 12.00
CA PRO A 442 23.86 20.30 13.35
C PRO A 442 22.46 19.65 13.48
N THR A 443 21.77 19.32 12.38
CA THR A 443 20.44 18.69 12.41
C THR A 443 20.45 17.45 13.30
N ALA A 444 19.56 17.41 14.29
CA ALA A 444 19.39 16.25 15.15
C ALA A 444 18.85 15.07 14.32
N PRO A 445 19.32 13.82 14.56
CA PRO A 445 18.72 12.64 13.94
C PRO A 445 17.22 12.56 14.27
N ASP A 446 16.40 12.19 13.30
CA ASP A 446 15.00 11.88 13.58
C ASP A 446 14.91 10.63 14.45
N THR A 447 14.28 10.77 15.61
CA THR A 447 14.05 9.70 16.60
C THR A 447 12.57 9.47 16.86
N ALA A 448 11.67 10.15 16.13
CA ALA A 448 10.24 10.05 16.39
C ALA A 448 9.67 8.72 15.89
N VAL A 449 8.80 8.10 16.70
CA VAL A 449 8.19 6.81 16.35
C VAL A 449 7.00 7.02 15.42
N PHE A 450 7.00 6.37 14.25
CA PHE A 450 5.81 6.34 13.39
C PHE A 450 4.76 5.36 13.94
N ARG A 451 3.54 5.85 14.19
CA ARG A 451 2.38 5.04 14.58
C ARG A 451 1.49 4.78 13.36
N THR A 452 1.09 3.53 13.19
CA THR A 452 0.03 3.13 12.27
C THR A 452 -1.30 3.11 13.03
N SER A 453 -2.15 4.10 12.80
CA SER A 453 -3.53 4.07 13.29
C SER A 453 -4.35 3.05 12.50
N THR A 454 -4.88 2.02 13.17
CA THR A 454 -5.85 1.09 12.57
C THR A 454 -7.23 1.72 12.63
N PRO A 455 -7.94 1.95 11.51
CA PRO A 455 -9.31 2.43 11.54
C PRO A 455 -10.21 1.43 12.28
N THR A 456 -10.98 1.90 13.26
CA THR A 456 -12.03 1.08 13.90
C THR A 456 -13.20 0.91 12.95
N GLY A 457 -13.15 -0.12 12.11
CA GLY A 457 -14.22 -0.47 11.18
C GLY A 457 -15.53 -0.77 11.90
N GLY A 458 -16.54 0.07 11.68
CA GLY A 458 -17.85 0.00 12.34
C GLY A 458 -19.01 0.07 11.36
N SER A 459 -19.32 -1.03 10.67
CA SER A 459 -20.67 -1.29 10.15
C SER A 459 -20.88 -2.78 9.89
N VAL A 460 -22.07 -3.31 10.16
CA VAL A 460 -22.42 -4.69 9.80
C VAL A 460 -22.78 -4.70 8.31
N ARG A 461 -21.80 -5.00 7.45
CA ARG A 461 -22.02 -5.25 6.03
C ARG A 461 -22.53 -6.68 5.80
N PRO A 462 -23.25 -6.96 4.70
CA PRO A 462 -23.53 -8.33 4.26
C PRO A 462 -22.22 -9.10 4.08
N GLU A 463 -22.22 -10.39 4.39
CA GLU A 463 -21.01 -11.19 4.27
C GLU A 463 -20.52 -11.25 2.80
N PRO A 464 -19.29 -10.80 2.49
CA PRO A 464 -18.78 -10.79 1.12
C PRO A 464 -18.63 -12.20 0.57
N LYS A 465 -18.95 -12.32 -0.73
CA LYS A 465 -18.83 -13.57 -1.49
C LYS A 465 -17.81 -13.38 -2.61
N PRO A 466 -16.50 -13.53 -2.31
CA PRO A 466 -15.46 -13.61 -3.32
C PRO A 466 -15.81 -14.56 -4.46
N ALA A 467 -15.39 -14.18 -5.66
CA ALA A 467 -15.25 -15.11 -6.76
C ALA A 467 -14.08 -16.07 -6.48
N ASP A 468 -14.05 -17.16 -7.23
CA ASP A 468 -12.83 -17.94 -7.43
C ASP A 468 -11.72 -17.08 -8.10
N PRO A 469 -10.43 -17.45 -7.92
CA PRO A 469 -9.31 -16.70 -8.47
C PRO A 469 -9.37 -16.58 -10.00
N GLU A 470 -9.67 -17.66 -10.73
CA GLU A 470 -9.84 -17.67 -12.19
C GLU A 470 -10.91 -16.67 -12.65
N SER A 471 -12.13 -16.70 -12.10
CA SER A 471 -13.21 -15.77 -12.46
C SER A 471 -12.81 -14.30 -12.19
N THR A 472 -11.89 -14.05 -11.26
CA THR A 472 -11.33 -12.70 -11.02
C THR A 472 -10.24 -12.35 -12.03
N ALA A 473 -9.36 -13.29 -12.38
CA ALA A 473 -8.36 -13.09 -13.43
C ALA A 473 -8.98 -12.86 -14.82
N GLU A 474 -10.02 -13.63 -15.18
CA GLU A 474 -10.81 -13.42 -16.41
C GLU A 474 -11.47 -12.04 -16.43
N PHE A 475 -12.05 -11.60 -15.31
CA PHE A 475 -12.66 -10.28 -15.19
C PHE A 475 -11.64 -9.16 -15.41
N LEU A 476 -10.50 -9.20 -14.71
CA LEU A 476 -9.45 -8.18 -14.80
C LEU A 476 -8.81 -8.12 -16.21
N ALA A 477 -8.61 -9.27 -16.85
CA ALA A 477 -8.16 -9.33 -18.25
C ALA A 477 -9.17 -8.70 -19.21
N GLY A 478 -10.48 -8.86 -18.95
CA GLY A 478 -11.55 -8.16 -19.67
C GLY A 478 -11.45 -6.64 -19.53
N VAL A 479 -11.30 -6.13 -18.30
CA VAL A 479 -11.15 -4.68 -18.05
C VAL A 479 -9.95 -4.09 -18.80
N ALA A 480 -8.82 -4.80 -18.82
CA ALA A 480 -7.64 -4.36 -19.54
C ALA A 480 -7.85 -4.30 -21.07
N ALA A 481 -8.54 -5.30 -21.64
CA ALA A 481 -8.89 -5.33 -23.06
C ALA A 481 -9.91 -4.25 -23.44
N ASP A 482 -10.88 -3.95 -22.56
CA ASP A 482 -11.83 -2.86 -22.75
C ASP A 482 -11.12 -1.49 -22.76
N LEU A 483 -10.12 -1.28 -21.88
CA LEU A 483 -9.34 -0.04 -21.86
C LEU A 483 -8.49 0.16 -23.12
N GLU A 484 -7.87 -0.93 -23.60
CA GLU A 484 -7.12 -0.97 -24.85
C GLU A 484 -7.99 -0.59 -26.05
N ALA A 485 -9.19 -1.19 -26.15
CA ALA A 485 -10.17 -0.87 -27.18
C ALA A 485 -10.70 0.59 -27.10
N MET A 486 -10.93 1.12 -25.89
CA MET A 486 -11.30 2.53 -25.70
C MET A 486 -10.18 3.45 -26.16
N LYS A 487 -8.93 3.20 -25.76
CA LYS A 487 -7.76 4.00 -26.12
C LYS A 487 -7.55 4.05 -27.64
N GLU A 488 -7.66 2.90 -28.31
CA GLU A 488 -7.66 2.85 -29.79
C GLU A 488 -8.78 3.68 -30.42
N GLN A 489 -9.99 3.67 -29.83
CA GLN A 489 -11.11 4.46 -30.35
C GLN A 489 -10.88 5.97 -30.20
N PHE A 490 -10.25 6.41 -29.11
CA PHE A 490 -9.88 7.81 -28.90
C PHE A 490 -8.71 8.24 -29.80
N GLY A 491 -7.66 7.43 -29.96
CA GLY A 491 -6.51 7.73 -30.82
C GLY A 491 -6.81 7.77 -32.32
N ARG A 492 -7.99 7.31 -32.75
CA ARG A 492 -8.47 7.39 -34.15
C ARG A 492 -9.38 8.60 -34.42
N ARG A 493 -9.63 9.47 -33.43
CA ARG A 493 -10.44 10.69 -33.53
C ARG A 493 -9.58 11.94 -33.56
#